data_AF-A0A067T0M4-F1
#
_entry.id   AF-A0A067T0M4-F1
#
_cell.length_a   1.000
_cell.length_b   1.000
_cell.length_c   1.000
_cell.angle_alpha   90.00
_cell.angle_beta   90.00
_cell.angle_gamma   90.00
#
_symmetry.space_group_name_H-M   'P 1'
#
loop_
_entity.id
_entity.type
_entity.pdbx_description
1 polymer ?
#
loop_
_entity_poly.entity_id
_entity_poly.type
_entity_poly.pdbx_seq_one_letter_code
_entity_poly.pdbx_strand_id
1 'polypeptide(L)'
;MDSRRRSVMQPTLDPLANARSGIPMPSTLKKPAANSRMSLAGPALRAPNPVVPGTNPRQSMMRSQNVNPLLQSTSKQNYGRTPMSKYVNQFIPVLNLTIVSSIRRGSVWGGSSAMVAPSTNQLQKDNRPLRDRPYQAKMRQDVYNYLNESGFEISMQTLTSMQGKDYRAIFDTLVLTLDPCHPLKEGTRFEDEFIPALKALRYPFAHQIDPKWLAAVASPHSWPYLLGVLHWLVDLCKIRNEYLFSGHPTIQDPVHVPVEFDDPYDHKALAFQYHEETYTLWLDLQDDFSEWNQIMDERYQKRNEKVQAELDEQTEKLNRTKAEYSKLKSSAPMVVDLKKRNEQLQKDCEKLKKILERYEGRRDKLIEQIAFEKAELNKGGKLT
;
A
#
# COMPACT_ATOMS: atom_id res chain seq x y z
N MET A 1 -21.56 15.10 -80.41
CA MET A 1 -22.67 14.20 -80.75
C MET A 1 -23.34 13.76 -79.47
N ASP A 2 -24.56 14.27 -79.27
CA ASP A 2 -25.67 13.74 -78.45
C ASP A 2 -25.83 12.21 -78.52
N SER A 3 -26.53 11.47 -77.65
CA SER A 3 -27.32 11.67 -76.44
C SER A 3 -27.80 10.25 -76.05
N ARG A 4 -28.01 9.94 -74.76
CA ARG A 4 -29.27 9.34 -74.24
C ARG A 4 -29.20 8.98 -72.74
N ARG A 5 -30.15 9.58 -72.01
CA ARG A 5 -30.55 9.31 -70.62
C ARG A 5 -31.39 8.03 -70.50
N ARG A 6 -31.34 7.37 -69.34
CA ARG A 6 -32.55 7.05 -68.55
C ARG A 6 -32.23 6.72 -67.08
N SER A 7 -33.12 7.19 -66.22
CA SER A 7 -33.16 7.19 -64.76
C SER A 7 -34.13 6.11 -64.24
N VAL A 8 -33.91 5.56 -63.04
CA VAL A 8 -34.96 5.42 -61.98
C VAL A 8 -34.38 5.12 -60.59
N MET A 9 -34.67 6.07 -59.68
CA MET A 9 -35.02 6.04 -58.23
C MET A 9 -34.14 5.38 -57.15
N GLN A 10 -33.73 6.21 -56.18
CA GLN A 10 -33.28 5.89 -54.82
C GLN A 10 -34.45 5.73 -53.84
N PRO A 11 -34.31 4.95 -52.75
CA PRO A 11 -35.05 5.16 -51.51
C PRO A 11 -34.28 6.01 -50.48
N THR A 12 -35.09 6.62 -49.62
CA THR A 12 -34.89 7.78 -48.74
C THR A 12 -34.05 7.52 -47.49
N LEU A 13 -33.21 8.51 -47.13
CA LEU A 13 -32.52 8.65 -45.85
C LEU A 13 -33.53 9.02 -44.73
N ASP A 14 -33.53 8.26 -43.63
CA ASP A 14 -34.29 8.56 -42.42
C ASP A 14 -33.50 9.54 -41.51
N PRO A 15 -34.01 10.73 -41.16
CA PRO A 15 -33.22 11.80 -40.51
C PRO A 15 -33.18 11.73 -38.97
N LEU A 16 -33.52 10.61 -38.32
CA LEU A 16 -33.67 10.54 -36.85
C LEU A 16 -32.85 9.44 -36.15
N ALA A 17 -31.78 8.94 -36.77
CA ALA A 17 -30.93 7.89 -36.18
C ALA A 17 -30.05 8.32 -34.98
N ASN A 18 -30.20 9.54 -34.46
CA ASN A 18 -29.45 10.05 -33.32
C ASN A 18 -30.38 10.43 -32.15
N ALA A 19 -30.91 9.42 -31.45
CA ALA A 19 -31.27 9.48 -30.04
C ALA A 19 -31.78 8.11 -29.57
N ARG A 20 -30.96 7.36 -28.84
CA ARG A 20 -31.47 6.47 -27.77
C ARG A 20 -30.38 6.11 -26.77
N SER A 21 -30.72 6.43 -25.53
CA SER A 21 -29.96 6.41 -24.30
C SER A 21 -29.61 5.01 -23.81
N GLY A 22 -28.43 4.89 -23.20
CA GLY A 22 -27.96 3.70 -22.50
C GLY A 22 -28.56 3.58 -21.10
N ILE A 23 -29.58 2.74 -20.96
CA ILE A 23 -30.03 2.20 -19.68
C ILE A 23 -30.33 0.71 -19.87
N PRO A 24 -29.67 -0.22 -19.15
CA PRO A 24 -30.01 -1.64 -19.19
C PRO A 24 -31.24 -1.95 -18.32
N MET A 25 -32.21 -2.67 -18.88
CA MET A 25 -33.37 -3.23 -18.18
C MET A 25 -33.03 -4.60 -17.56
N PRO A 26 -33.41 -4.90 -16.31
CA PRO A 26 -33.16 -6.21 -15.68
C PRO A 26 -34.17 -7.27 -16.12
N SER A 27 -33.69 -8.47 -16.48
CA SER A 27 -34.54 -9.60 -16.86
C SER A 27 -35.06 -10.34 -15.63
N THR A 28 -36.36 -10.28 -15.38
CA THR A 28 -37.06 -11.24 -14.50
C THR A 28 -38.29 -11.77 -15.21
N LEU A 29 -38.12 -12.87 -15.97
CA LEU A 29 -39.27 -13.68 -16.38
C LEU A 29 -38.91 -15.16 -16.40
N LYS A 30 -39.34 -15.86 -15.34
CA LYS A 30 -39.52 -17.31 -15.34
C LYS A 30 -40.59 -17.67 -16.38
N LYS A 31 -40.32 -18.68 -17.21
CA LYS A 31 -41.35 -19.39 -17.99
C LYS A 31 -41.34 -20.89 -17.66
N PRO A 32 -42.50 -21.55 -17.70
CA PRO A 32 -42.74 -22.82 -17.02
C PRO A 32 -42.33 -24.03 -17.87
N ALA A 33 -42.05 -25.12 -17.16
CA ALA A 33 -41.78 -26.44 -17.70
C ALA A 33 -43.08 -27.16 -18.11
N ALA A 34 -43.01 -28.00 -19.14
CA ALA A 34 -43.95 -29.10 -19.35
C ALA A 34 -43.30 -30.26 -20.12
N ASN A 35 -43.66 -31.46 -19.64
CA ASN A 35 -43.63 -32.80 -20.27
C ASN A 35 -42.38 -33.69 -20.10
N SER A 36 -42.44 -34.43 -18.98
CA SER A 36 -42.55 -35.90 -18.89
C SER A 36 -41.81 -36.77 -19.91
N ARG A 37 -40.85 -37.55 -19.39
CA ARG A 37 -40.68 -38.95 -19.77
C ARG A 37 -40.20 -39.78 -18.59
N MET A 38 -40.88 -40.91 -18.39
CA MET A 38 -40.75 -41.81 -17.25
C MET A 38 -39.51 -42.72 -17.32
N SER A 39 -39.16 -43.22 -16.14
CA SER A 39 -38.07 -44.08 -15.67
C SER A 39 -37.76 -45.34 -16.50
N LEU A 40 -36.50 -45.77 -16.45
CA LEU A 40 -36.13 -47.19 -16.26
C LEU A 40 -34.66 -47.28 -15.76
N ALA A 41 -34.41 -48.19 -14.81
CA ALA A 41 -33.14 -48.57 -14.17
C ALA A 41 -32.82 -47.90 -12.81
N GLY A 42 -33.16 -48.62 -11.72
CA GLY A 42 -32.73 -48.33 -10.35
C GLY A 42 -31.46 -49.10 -9.96
N PRO A 43 -30.77 -48.72 -8.87
CA PRO A 43 -29.73 -49.55 -8.29
C PRO A 43 -30.28 -50.42 -7.15
N ALA A 44 -29.78 -51.64 -7.09
CA ALA A 44 -30.18 -52.70 -6.18
C ALA A 44 -29.90 -52.37 -4.71
N LEU A 45 -30.88 -52.71 -3.87
CA LEU A 45 -30.79 -52.83 -2.43
C LEU A 45 -29.81 -53.95 -2.05
N ARG A 46 -28.83 -53.67 -1.18
CA ARG A 46 -28.18 -54.69 -0.34
C ARG A 46 -28.43 -54.35 1.12
N ALA A 47 -29.11 -55.25 1.80
CA ALA A 47 -29.36 -55.26 3.24
C ALA A 47 -28.22 -56.03 3.95
N PRO A 48 -28.23 -56.14 5.29
CA PRO A 48 -27.10 -55.76 6.16
C PRO A 48 -26.26 -56.97 6.60
N ASN A 49 -24.98 -56.74 6.90
CA ASN A 49 -24.16 -57.73 7.60
C ASN A 49 -23.98 -57.37 9.08
N PRO A 50 -23.89 -58.39 9.97
CA PRO A 50 -24.08 -58.25 11.41
C PRO A 50 -22.82 -57.83 12.19
N VAL A 51 -23.06 -57.27 13.38
CA VAL A 51 -22.09 -56.90 14.43
C VAL A 51 -21.92 -58.05 15.42
N VAL A 52 -20.69 -58.32 15.86
CA VAL A 52 -20.35 -59.14 17.05
C VAL A 52 -18.97 -58.71 17.61
N PRO A 53 -18.60 -58.98 18.89
CA PRO A 53 -18.60 -57.93 19.91
C PRO A 53 -17.26 -57.74 20.69
N GLY A 54 -17.11 -56.54 21.25
CA GLY A 54 -16.77 -56.28 22.66
C GLY A 54 -15.40 -56.67 23.23
N THR A 55 -14.64 -55.66 23.68
CA THR A 55 -14.08 -55.61 25.04
C THR A 55 -13.94 -54.15 25.49
N ASN A 56 -14.82 -53.73 26.39
CA ASN A 56 -14.67 -52.52 27.19
C ASN A 56 -13.73 -52.84 28.38
N PRO A 57 -13.12 -51.82 29.00
CA PRO A 57 -13.53 -51.60 30.39
C PRO A 57 -13.91 -50.15 30.69
N ARG A 58 -15.13 -50.04 31.23
CA ARG A 58 -15.66 -49.07 32.21
C ARG A 58 -14.71 -47.94 32.67
N GLN A 59 -15.21 -46.70 32.66
CA GLN A 59 -15.50 -45.82 33.82
C GLN A 59 -16.42 -44.67 33.32
N SER A 60 -17.72 -44.67 33.60
CA SER A 60 -18.42 -44.10 34.77
C SER A 60 -18.32 -42.57 34.96
N MET A 61 -19.52 -41.97 35.04
CA MET A 61 -19.92 -40.75 35.74
C MET A 61 -19.98 -39.44 34.93
N MET A 62 -21.23 -39.00 34.71
CA MET A 62 -21.63 -37.65 34.36
C MET A 62 -20.87 -36.58 35.13
N ARG A 63 -20.54 -35.47 34.47
CA ARG A 63 -20.26 -34.21 35.17
C ARG A 63 -21.04 -33.05 34.53
N SER A 64 -21.71 -32.35 35.42
CA SER A 64 -22.72 -31.31 35.26
C SER A 64 -22.30 -30.11 34.41
N GLN A 65 -23.28 -29.57 33.67
CA GLN A 65 -23.35 -28.15 33.35
C GLN A 65 -23.42 -27.35 34.65
N ASN A 66 -22.44 -26.45 34.86
CA ASN A 66 -22.57 -25.16 35.55
C ASN A 66 -21.16 -24.55 35.62
N VAL A 67 -20.92 -23.51 34.83
CA VAL A 67 -19.70 -22.70 34.93
C VAL A 67 -20.08 -21.36 35.56
N ASN A 68 -19.53 -21.11 36.74
CA ASN A 68 -19.82 -19.97 37.60
C ASN A 68 -18.98 -18.74 37.13
N PRO A 69 -19.58 -17.58 36.80
CA PRO A 69 -18.89 -16.47 36.11
C PRO A 69 -18.10 -15.52 37.04
N LEU A 70 -17.56 -16.00 38.17
CA LEU A 70 -16.92 -15.16 39.20
C LEU A 70 -15.43 -15.47 39.44
N LEU A 71 -14.80 -16.30 38.59
CA LEU A 71 -13.37 -16.65 38.70
C LEU A 71 -12.57 -16.38 37.41
N GLN A 72 -12.75 -15.20 36.80
CA GLN A 72 -11.74 -14.67 35.88
C GLN A 72 -11.17 -13.36 36.40
N SER A 73 -10.01 -13.49 37.04
CA SER A 73 -9.14 -12.41 37.46
C SER A 73 -8.46 -11.78 36.24
N THR A 74 -8.74 -10.50 36.02
CA THR A 74 -7.76 -9.42 35.77
C THR A 74 -6.45 -9.79 35.04
N SER A 75 -6.39 -9.60 33.72
CA SER A 75 -5.16 -9.13 33.05
C SER A 75 -5.46 -8.35 31.77
N LYS A 76 -5.56 -7.04 31.94
CA LYS A 76 -5.28 -5.90 31.05
C LYS A 76 -5.23 -6.10 29.51
N GLN A 77 -6.15 -5.39 28.86
CA GLN A 77 -6.00 -4.41 27.77
C GLN A 77 -4.79 -4.50 26.81
N ASN A 78 -5.12 -4.80 25.54
CA ASN A 78 -4.62 -4.19 24.30
C ASN A 78 -3.31 -3.39 24.37
N TYR A 79 -2.18 -4.06 24.18
CA TYR A 79 -0.99 -3.49 23.55
C TYR A 79 -0.35 -4.59 22.69
N GLY A 80 0.03 -4.26 21.44
CA GLY A 80 0.79 -5.18 20.58
C GLY A 80 0.22 -5.52 19.19
N ARG A 81 -0.58 -4.65 18.56
CA ARG A 81 -0.79 -4.73 17.11
C ARG A 81 0.12 -3.71 16.43
N THR A 82 1.14 -4.19 15.72
CA THR A 82 1.92 -3.39 14.77
C THR A 82 0.97 -2.74 13.75
N PRO A 83 1.14 -1.46 13.41
CA PRO A 83 0.29 -0.82 12.41
C PRO A 83 0.55 -1.46 11.05
N MET A 84 -0.52 -1.97 10.43
CA MET A 84 -0.54 -2.28 9.00
C MET A 84 -0.21 -0.99 8.24
N SER A 85 0.87 -1.02 7.46
CA SER A 85 1.18 0.00 6.46
C SER A 85 -0.03 0.15 5.53
N LYS A 86 -0.74 1.26 5.68
CA LYS A 86 -1.53 1.84 4.59
C LYS A 86 -0.52 2.57 3.69
N TYR A 87 -0.81 2.66 2.39
CA TYR A 87 0.09 3.12 1.29
C TYR A 87 1.00 1.96 0.84
N VAL A 88 0.82 1.36 -0.34
CA VAL A 88 0.83 1.96 -1.69
C VAL A 88 -0.16 1.21 -2.59
N ASN A 89 -1.24 1.87 -3.01
CA ASN A 89 -1.90 1.56 -4.28
C ASN A 89 -1.41 2.63 -5.25
N GLN A 90 -0.31 2.38 -5.94
CA GLN A 90 0.09 3.22 -7.06
C GLN A 90 -0.59 2.69 -8.31
N PHE A 91 -1.48 3.51 -8.85
CA PHE A 91 -2.15 3.29 -10.12
C PHE A 91 -1.12 3.49 -11.24
N ILE A 92 -0.82 2.43 -12.02
CA ILE A 92 -0.06 2.55 -13.27
C ILE A 92 -1.09 2.78 -14.39
N PRO A 93 -1.14 3.95 -15.05
CA PRO A 93 -2.24 4.29 -15.96
C PRO A 93 -2.11 3.67 -17.36
N VAL A 94 -1.32 2.61 -17.56
CA VAL A 94 -1.02 2.08 -18.90
C VAL A 94 -1.48 0.64 -19.14
N LEU A 95 -1.78 -0.14 -18.12
CA LEU A 95 -2.28 -1.52 -18.29
C LEU A 95 -3.29 -1.83 -17.19
N ASN A 96 -4.54 -2.13 -17.57
CA ASN A 96 -5.57 -2.65 -16.65
C ASN A 96 -5.16 -4.03 -16.11
N LEU A 97 -4.18 -4.09 -15.21
CA LEU A 97 -3.69 -5.29 -14.56
C LEU A 97 -3.70 -5.08 -13.04
N THR A 98 -4.67 -5.69 -12.36
CA THR A 98 -4.71 -5.75 -10.90
C THR A 98 -3.74 -6.84 -10.44
N ILE A 99 -2.55 -6.44 -9.97
CA ILE A 99 -1.61 -7.36 -9.32
C ILE A 99 -2.13 -7.66 -7.91
N VAL A 100 -2.67 -8.86 -7.70
CA VAL A 100 -3.06 -9.32 -6.36
C VAL A 100 -1.82 -9.89 -5.69
N SER A 101 -1.19 -9.12 -4.81
CA SER A 101 -0.07 -9.58 -3.98
C SER A 101 -0.55 -10.67 -3.01
N SER A 102 -0.29 -11.93 -3.35
CA SER A 102 -0.54 -13.08 -2.46
C SER A 102 0.61 -13.25 -1.47
N ILE A 103 0.63 -12.41 -0.43
CA ILE A 103 1.42 -12.66 0.78
C ILE A 103 0.51 -13.38 1.78
N ARG A 104 0.46 -14.71 1.71
CA ARG A 104 -0.04 -15.55 2.80
C ARG A 104 0.85 -16.78 2.97
N ARG A 105 1.92 -16.61 3.76
CA ARG A 105 2.56 -17.71 4.49
C ARG A 105 2.20 -17.52 5.96
N GLY A 106 1.28 -18.34 6.46
CA GLY A 106 0.87 -18.36 7.85
C GLY A 106 0.35 -19.74 8.21
N SER A 107 1.14 -20.50 8.95
CA SER A 107 0.76 -21.77 9.57
C SER A 107 0.17 -21.50 10.95
N VAL A 108 -1.09 -21.88 11.22
CA VAL A 108 -1.58 -22.47 12.50
C VAL A 108 -2.95 -23.15 12.25
N TRP A 109 -2.96 -24.45 12.53
CA TRP A 109 -4.00 -25.32 13.11
C TRP A 109 -5.47 -24.85 13.28
N GLY A 110 -6.37 -25.67 12.72
CA GLY A 110 -7.50 -26.33 13.41
C GLY A 110 -8.44 -25.50 14.29
N GLY A 111 -9.55 -25.05 13.72
CA GLY A 111 -10.72 -24.58 14.46
C GLY A 111 -11.93 -24.38 13.54
N SER A 112 -12.95 -25.21 13.71
CA SER A 112 -14.18 -25.27 12.91
C SER A 112 -14.89 -23.92 12.72
N SER A 113 -14.98 -23.48 11.46
CA SER A 113 -16.20 -22.92 10.84
C SER A 113 -15.96 -22.77 9.34
N ALA A 114 -16.49 -23.70 8.58
CA ALA A 114 -16.38 -23.76 7.12
C ALA A 114 -17.21 -22.65 6.46
N MET A 115 -16.58 -21.52 6.17
CA MET A 115 -16.96 -20.67 5.04
C MET A 115 -16.14 -21.19 3.85
N VAL A 116 -16.71 -22.11 3.07
CA VAL A 116 -16.12 -22.54 1.80
C VAL A 116 -16.09 -21.31 0.90
N ALA A 117 -14.92 -20.70 0.74
CA ALA A 117 -14.69 -19.71 -0.31
C ALA A 117 -15.03 -20.39 -1.65
N PRO A 118 -15.77 -19.75 -2.56
CA PRO A 118 -16.02 -20.31 -3.87
C PRO A 118 -14.69 -20.43 -4.61
N SER A 119 -14.09 -21.61 -4.56
CA SER A 119 -13.01 -22.04 -5.44
C SER A 119 -13.63 -22.39 -6.79
N THR A 120 -14.14 -21.36 -7.46
CA THR A 120 -14.41 -21.42 -8.89
C THR A 120 -13.28 -20.67 -9.56
N ASN A 121 -12.13 -21.35 -9.71
CA ASN A 121 -11.23 -21.07 -10.82
C ASN A 121 -12.00 -21.36 -12.11
N GLN A 122 -12.90 -20.46 -12.51
CA GLN A 122 -13.34 -20.41 -13.90
C GLN A 122 -12.07 -20.14 -14.68
N LEU A 123 -11.59 -21.15 -15.42
CA LEU A 123 -10.38 -21.02 -16.22
C LEU A 123 -10.54 -19.78 -17.11
N GLN A 124 -9.71 -18.77 -16.83
CA GLN A 124 -9.82 -17.47 -17.50
C GLN A 124 -9.60 -17.69 -18.99
N LYS A 125 -10.60 -17.31 -19.79
CA LYS A 125 -10.48 -17.30 -21.25
C LYS A 125 -9.47 -16.23 -21.67
N ASP A 126 -8.69 -16.52 -22.71
CA ASP A 126 -7.78 -15.51 -23.26
C ASP A 126 -8.59 -14.42 -23.96
N ASN A 127 -8.43 -13.18 -23.49
CA ASN A 127 -9.11 -12.00 -24.01
C ASN A 127 -8.30 -11.32 -25.13
N ARG A 128 -7.06 -11.76 -25.40
CA ARG A 128 -6.24 -11.20 -26.47
C ARG A 128 -6.82 -11.58 -27.83
N PRO A 129 -6.88 -10.66 -28.80
CA PRO A 129 -7.39 -10.94 -30.14
C PRO A 129 -6.34 -11.70 -30.97
N LEU A 130 -5.91 -12.89 -30.52
CA LEU A 130 -4.80 -13.63 -31.12
C LEU A 130 -5.03 -13.96 -32.60
N ARG A 131 -6.28 -14.13 -33.03
CA ARG A 131 -6.63 -14.43 -34.43
C ARG A 131 -6.67 -13.19 -35.34
N ASP A 132 -6.63 -11.99 -34.77
CA ASP A 132 -6.66 -10.74 -35.53
C ASP A 132 -5.31 -10.51 -36.23
N ARG A 133 -5.35 -10.22 -37.54
CA ARG A 133 -4.14 -10.13 -38.38
C ARG A 133 -3.28 -8.90 -38.05
N PRO A 134 -3.85 -7.68 -37.91
CA PRO A 134 -3.11 -6.52 -37.40
C PRO A 134 -2.45 -6.79 -36.04
N TYR A 135 -3.18 -7.40 -35.10
CA TYR A 135 -2.62 -7.72 -33.78
C TYR A 135 -1.45 -8.71 -33.87
N GLN A 136 -1.56 -9.76 -34.69
CA GLN A 136 -0.44 -10.69 -34.96
C GLN A 136 0.78 -9.99 -35.57
N ALA A 137 0.57 -9.04 -36.49
CA ALA A 137 1.66 -8.29 -37.10
C ALA A 137 2.40 -7.44 -36.04
N LYS A 138 1.65 -6.77 -35.15
CA LYS A 138 2.23 -6.03 -34.03
C LYS A 138 3.03 -6.95 -33.09
N MET A 139 2.44 -8.05 -32.62
CA MET A 139 3.12 -8.99 -31.74
C MET A 139 4.43 -9.51 -32.35
N ARG A 140 4.42 -9.80 -33.66
CA ARG A 140 5.61 -10.27 -34.38
C ARG A 140 6.70 -9.21 -34.43
N GLN A 141 6.32 -7.95 -34.69
CA GLN A 141 7.26 -6.83 -34.69
C GLN A 141 7.86 -6.60 -33.29
N ASP A 142 7.02 -6.65 -32.25
CA ASP A 142 7.45 -6.45 -30.86
C ASP A 142 8.45 -7.54 -30.42
N VAL A 143 8.20 -8.80 -30.80
CA VAL A 143 9.13 -9.93 -30.57
C VAL A 143 10.42 -9.75 -31.35
N TYR A 144 10.33 -9.41 -32.64
CA TYR A 144 11.49 -9.17 -33.49
C TYR A 144 12.40 -8.08 -32.95
N ASN A 145 11.83 -6.94 -32.56
CA ASN A 145 12.59 -5.80 -32.05
C ASN A 145 13.35 -6.19 -30.77
N TYR A 146 12.64 -6.80 -29.81
CA TYR A 146 13.24 -7.20 -28.54
C TYR A 146 14.38 -8.23 -28.71
N LEU A 147 14.19 -9.24 -29.58
CA LEU A 147 15.22 -10.25 -29.82
C LEU A 147 16.49 -9.62 -30.40
N ASN A 148 16.37 -8.72 -31.38
CA ASN A 148 17.54 -8.04 -31.94
C ASN A 148 18.19 -7.08 -30.94
N GLU A 149 17.41 -6.36 -30.13
CA GLU A 149 17.92 -5.48 -29.06
C GLU A 149 18.67 -6.26 -27.97
N SER A 150 18.26 -7.50 -27.70
CA SER A 150 18.92 -8.39 -26.73
C SER A 150 20.11 -9.18 -27.30
N GLY A 151 20.46 -8.98 -28.58
CA GLY A 151 21.58 -9.64 -29.24
C GLY A 151 21.26 -11.02 -29.84
N PHE A 152 19.98 -11.43 -29.86
CA PHE A 152 19.54 -12.61 -30.57
C PHE A 152 19.24 -12.26 -32.03
N GLU A 153 20.22 -12.46 -32.91
CA GLU A 153 20.09 -12.15 -34.34
C GLU A 153 19.05 -13.05 -35.02
N ILE A 154 17.89 -12.46 -35.36
CA ILE A 154 16.81 -13.17 -36.05
C ILE A 154 16.25 -12.34 -37.19
N SER A 155 15.95 -12.99 -38.31
CA SER A 155 15.28 -12.34 -39.44
C SER A 155 13.75 -12.33 -39.29
N MET A 156 13.08 -11.32 -39.83
CA MET A 156 11.61 -11.25 -39.83
C MET A 156 10.96 -12.41 -40.60
N GLN A 157 11.68 -12.98 -41.58
CA GLN A 157 11.23 -14.16 -42.32
C GLN A 157 11.20 -15.41 -41.42
N THR A 158 12.19 -15.58 -40.56
CA THR A 158 12.22 -16.68 -39.57
C THR A 158 11.00 -16.64 -38.64
N LEU A 159 10.53 -15.45 -38.26
CA LEU A 159 9.30 -15.29 -37.46
C LEU A 159 8.00 -15.56 -38.26
N THR A 160 8.07 -15.55 -39.59
CA THR A 160 6.91 -15.80 -40.46
C THR A 160 6.79 -17.30 -40.82
N SER A 161 7.92 -17.97 -41.02
CA SER A 161 8.03 -19.39 -41.33
C SER A 161 8.88 -20.13 -40.28
N MET A 162 8.47 -20.05 -39.02
CA MET A 162 9.27 -20.54 -37.90
C MET A 162 9.28 -22.08 -37.85
N GLN A 163 10.48 -22.66 -37.70
CA GLN A 163 10.64 -24.10 -37.44
C GLN A 163 10.60 -24.38 -35.94
N GLY A 164 10.30 -25.62 -35.55
CA GLY A 164 10.28 -26.03 -34.13
C GLY A 164 11.59 -25.76 -33.39
N LYS A 165 12.74 -25.96 -34.07
CA LYS A 165 14.07 -25.65 -33.52
C LYS A 165 14.26 -24.16 -33.21
N ASP A 166 13.77 -23.29 -34.10
CA ASP A 166 13.92 -21.84 -33.96
C ASP A 166 12.99 -21.34 -32.84
N TYR A 167 11.77 -21.87 -32.78
CA TYR A 167 10.84 -21.57 -31.69
C TYR A 167 11.41 -21.97 -30.34
N ARG A 168 11.99 -23.17 -30.24
CA ARG A 168 12.65 -23.63 -29.01
C ARG A 168 13.80 -22.71 -28.63
N ALA A 169 14.69 -22.37 -29.56
CA ALA A 169 15.83 -21.48 -29.28
C ALA A 169 15.38 -20.12 -28.74
N ILE A 170 14.35 -19.51 -29.34
CA ILE A 170 13.77 -18.25 -28.86
C ILE A 170 13.14 -18.45 -27.47
N PHE A 171 12.35 -19.50 -27.29
CA PHE A 171 11.69 -19.79 -26.03
C PHE A 171 12.71 -19.98 -24.89
N ASP A 172 13.72 -20.83 -25.10
CA ASP A 172 14.77 -21.11 -24.13
C ASP A 172 15.53 -19.83 -23.77
N THR A 173 15.86 -18.99 -24.77
CA THR A 173 16.52 -17.69 -24.54
C THR A 173 15.66 -16.78 -23.65
N LEU A 174 14.36 -16.65 -23.94
CA LEU A 174 13.45 -15.81 -23.15
C LEU A 174 13.25 -16.36 -21.73
N VAL A 175 13.12 -17.69 -21.58
CA VAL A 175 12.98 -18.32 -20.26
C VAL A 175 14.25 -18.12 -19.44
N LEU A 176 15.43 -18.34 -20.00
CA LEU A 176 16.71 -18.13 -19.32
C LEU A 176 17.00 -16.66 -19.02
N THR A 177 16.47 -15.74 -19.82
CA THR A 177 16.52 -14.29 -19.52
C THR A 177 15.71 -13.95 -18.26
N LEU A 178 14.58 -14.63 -18.06
CA LEU A 178 13.72 -14.43 -16.87
C LEU A 178 14.28 -15.15 -15.64
N ASP A 179 14.73 -16.39 -15.82
CA ASP A 179 15.22 -17.31 -14.79
C ASP A 179 16.49 -18.04 -15.30
N PRO A 180 17.69 -17.50 -15.01
CA PRO A 180 18.95 -18.11 -15.45
C PRO A 180 19.20 -19.51 -14.89
N CYS A 181 18.53 -19.87 -13.80
CA CYS A 181 18.66 -21.18 -13.15
C CYS A 181 17.56 -22.16 -13.58
N HIS A 182 16.76 -21.83 -14.59
CA HIS A 182 15.68 -22.69 -15.05
C HIS A 182 16.25 -24.03 -15.56
N PRO A 183 15.74 -25.18 -15.07
CA PRO A 183 16.31 -26.49 -15.41
C PRO A 183 15.82 -26.96 -16.79
N LEU A 184 16.36 -26.37 -17.85
CA LEU A 184 16.20 -26.87 -19.22
C LEU A 184 17.06 -28.12 -19.37
N LYS A 185 16.46 -29.30 -19.49
CA LYS A 185 17.23 -30.55 -19.56
C LYS A 185 17.73 -30.73 -20.98
N GLU A 186 19.01 -31.02 -21.11
CA GLU A 186 19.56 -31.39 -22.41
C GLU A 186 19.02 -32.78 -22.82
N GLY A 187 18.56 -32.90 -24.07
CA GLY A 187 18.07 -34.16 -24.64
C GLY A 187 16.62 -34.56 -24.32
N THR A 188 15.90 -33.77 -23.54
CA THR A 188 14.45 -33.94 -23.37
C THR A 188 13.68 -33.41 -24.57
N ARG A 189 12.47 -33.96 -24.77
CA ARG A 189 11.55 -33.48 -25.78
C ARG A 189 10.98 -32.13 -25.36
N PHE A 190 10.99 -31.18 -26.28
CA PHE A 190 10.52 -29.83 -26.01
C PHE A 190 9.04 -29.80 -25.58
N GLU A 191 8.23 -30.71 -26.11
CA GLU A 191 6.81 -30.84 -25.77
C GLU A 191 6.58 -31.18 -24.29
N ASP A 192 7.51 -31.91 -23.67
CA ASP A 192 7.43 -32.32 -22.28
C ASP A 192 7.84 -31.18 -21.33
N GLU A 193 8.65 -30.22 -21.80
CA GLU A 193 9.15 -29.10 -20.99
C GLU A 193 8.35 -27.82 -21.14
N PHE A 194 7.75 -27.60 -22.32
CA PHE A 194 7.09 -26.36 -22.67
C PHE A 194 5.95 -25.97 -21.71
N ILE A 195 5.02 -26.90 -21.45
CA ILE A 195 3.89 -26.62 -20.55
C ILE A 195 4.33 -26.47 -19.08
N PRO A 196 5.22 -27.33 -18.53
CA PRO A 196 5.81 -27.10 -17.21
C PRO A 196 6.49 -25.74 -17.05
N ALA A 197 7.31 -25.31 -18.02
CA ALA A 197 7.98 -24.01 -18.00
C ALA A 197 6.97 -22.85 -17.97
N LEU A 198 5.94 -22.89 -18.82
CA LEU A 198 4.86 -21.89 -18.80
C LEU A 198 4.12 -21.84 -17.45
N LYS A 199 3.89 -23.00 -16.82
CA LYS A 199 3.27 -23.05 -15.48
C LYS A 199 4.19 -22.49 -14.40
N ALA A 200 5.50 -22.76 -14.47
CA ALA A 200 6.50 -22.21 -13.55
C ALA A 200 6.53 -20.67 -13.64
N LEU A 201 6.51 -20.12 -14.85
CA LEU A 201 6.43 -18.68 -15.12
C LEU A 201 5.03 -18.09 -14.90
N ARG A 202 4.06 -18.88 -14.43
CA ARG A 202 2.68 -18.45 -14.15
C ARG A 202 1.95 -17.88 -15.36
N TYR A 203 2.20 -18.43 -16.55
CA TYR A 203 1.47 -18.05 -17.76
C TYR A 203 -0.04 -18.30 -17.59
N PRO A 204 -0.91 -17.27 -17.70
CA PRO A 204 -2.34 -17.41 -17.37
C PRO A 204 -3.09 -18.41 -18.26
N PHE A 205 -2.65 -18.57 -19.51
CA PHE A 205 -3.37 -19.34 -20.53
C PHE A 205 -2.70 -20.69 -20.84
N ALA A 206 -1.81 -21.19 -19.99
CA ALA A 206 -1.10 -22.46 -20.20
C ALA A 206 -2.03 -23.66 -20.43
N HIS A 207 -3.25 -23.60 -19.90
CA HIS A 207 -4.28 -24.64 -20.06
C HIS A 207 -4.93 -24.67 -21.46
N GLN A 208 -4.80 -23.60 -22.25
CA GLN A 208 -5.34 -23.51 -23.62
C GLN A 208 -4.33 -23.92 -24.68
N ILE A 209 -3.09 -24.22 -24.28
CA ILE A 209 -1.99 -24.54 -25.17
C ILE A 209 -1.83 -26.06 -25.25
N ASP A 210 -1.88 -26.61 -26.46
CA ASP A 210 -1.61 -28.03 -26.70
C ASP A 210 -0.14 -28.22 -27.11
N PRO A 211 0.66 -29.02 -26.38
CA PRO A 211 2.06 -29.27 -26.73
C PRO A 211 2.24 -29.91 -28.12
N LYS A 212 1.22 -30.58 -28.67
CA LYS A 212 1.27 -31.14 -30.04
C LYS A 212 1.46 -30.07 -31.11
N TRP A 213 1.11 -28.83 -30.83
CA TRP A 213 1.30 -27.70 -31.76
C TRP A 213 2.77 -27.40 -32.04
N LEU A 214 3.68 -27.85 -31.17
CA LEU A 214 5.13 -27.64 -31.33
C LEU A 214 5.74 -28.45 -32.48
N ALA A 215 5.08 -29.53 -32.90
CA ALA A 215 5.49 -30.28 -34.09
C ALA A 215 5.33 -29.44 -35.38
N ALA A 216 4.36 -28.52 -35.39
CA ALA A 216 4.05 -27.64 -36.53
C ALA A 216 3.73 -26.22 -36.04
N VAL A 217 4.77 -25.54 -35.54
CA VAL A 217 4.67 -24.21 -34.91
C VAL A 217 4.00 -23.17 -35.82
N ALA A 218 4.35 -23.14 -37.10
CA ALA A 218 3.83 -22.17 -38.07
C ALA A 218 2.46 -22.55 -38.69
N SER A 219 1.74 -23.53 -38.13
CA SER A 219 0.40 -23.87 -38.62
C SER A 219 -0.60 -22.72 -38.37
N PRO A 220 -1.49 -22.40 -39.33
CA PRO A 220 -2.46 -21.29 -39.18
C PRO A 220 -3.34 -21.37 -37.93
N HIS A 221 -3.55 -22.57 -37.39
CA HIS A 221 -4.38 -22.78 -36.20
C HIS A 221 -3.62 -22.54 -34.89
N SER A 222 -2.38 -23.01 -34.79
CA SER A 222 -1.56 -22.96 -33.57
C SER A 222 -0.71 -21.70 -33.46
N TRP A 223 -0.21 -21.19 -34.59
CA TRP A 223 0.70 -20.04 -34.63
C TRP A 223 0.20 -18.81 -33.87
N PRO A 224 -1.09 -18.40 -33.97
CA PRO A 224 -1.62 -17.29 -33.17
C PRO A 224 -1.38 -17.43 -31.66
N TYR A 225 -1.51 -18.66 -31.13
CA TYR A 225 -1.36 -18.94 -29.71
C TYR A 225 0.12 -19.04 -29.32
N LEU A 226 0.94 -19.71 -30.13
CA LEU A 226 2.38 -19.83 -29.89
C LEU A 226 3.11 -18.49 -30.01
N LEU A 227 2.70 -17.63 -30.95
CA LEU A 227 3.18 -16.25 -31.04
C LEU A 227 2.73 -15.43 -29.83
N GLY A 228 1.50 -15.62 -29.36
CA GLY A 228 1.00 -14.99 -28.14
C GLY A 228 1.77 -15.43 -26.88
N VAL A 229 2.34 -16.63 -26.85
CA VAL A 229 3.26 -17.05 -25.78
C VAL A 229 4.57 -16.28 -25.86
N LEU A 230 5.23 -16.25 -27.02
CA LEU A 230 6.50 -15.52 -27.20
C LEU A 230 6.35 -14.03 -26.90
N HIS A 231 5.28 -13.40 -27.40
CA HIS A 231 4.98 -11.99 -27.16
C HIS A 231 4.80 -11.70 -25.67
N TRP A 232 4.08 -12.56 -24.94
CA TRP A 232 3.93 -12.42 -23.50
C TRP A 232 5.26 -12.60 -22.74
N LEU A 233 6.10 -13.56 -23.15
CA LEU A 233 7.43 -13.74 -22.56
C LEU A 233 8.32 -12.51 -22.77
N VAL A 234 8.28 -11.93 -23.98
CA VAL A 234 8.98 -10.68 -24.30
C VAL A 234 8.50 -9.54 -23.42
N ASP A 235 7.19 -9.33 -23.29
CA ASP A 235 6.64 -8.30 -22.41
C ASP A 235 7.06 -8.53 -20.95
N LEU A 236 7.06 -9.80 -20.49
CA LEU A 236 7.52 -10.14 -19.15
C LEU A 236 9.01 -9.84 -18.94
N CYS A 237 9.85 -10.09 -19.95
CA CYS A 237 11.27 -9.74 -19.88
C CYS A 237 11.47 -8.22 -19.82
N LYS A 238 10.75 -7.46 -20.64
CA LYS A 238 10.78 -5.99 -20.62
C LYS A 238 10.38 -5.44 -19.26
N ILE A 239 9.26 -5.91 -18.70
CA ILE A 239 8.77 -5.49 -17.38
C ILE A 239 9.78 -5.86 -16.29
N ARG A 240 10.37 -7.06 -16.33
CA ARG A 240 11.41 -7.47 -15.39
C ARG A 240 12.61 -6.52 -15.45
N ASN A 241 13.11 -6.21 -16.65
CA ASN A 241 14.27 -5.33 -16.81
C ASN A 241 13.94 -3.90 -16.35
N GLU A 242 12.80 -3.34 -16.77
CA GLU A 242 12.35 -2.03 -16.31
C GLU A 242 12.26 -1.97 -14.78
N TYR A 243 11.68 -3.00 -14.16
CA TYR A 243 11.62 -3.10 -12.70
C TYR A 243 13.02 -3.15 -12.09
N LEU A 244 13.94 -3.98 -12.58
CA LEU A 244 15.31 -4.07 -12.05
C LEU A 244 16.09 -2.75 -12.13
N PHE A 245 15.86 -1.94 -13.16
CA PHE A 245 16.52 -0.64 -13.33
C PHE A 245 15.73 0.54 -12.74
N SER A 246 14.54 0.30 -12.19
CA SER A 246 13.66 1.36 -11.68
C SER A 246 14.13 1.99 -10.36
N GLY A 247 15.07 1.36 -9.65
CA GLY A 247 15.45 1.76 -8.29
C GLY A 247 14.34 1.54 -7.27
N HIS A 248 13.36 0.67 -7.55
CA HIS A 248 12.25 0.41 -6.65
C HIS A 248 12.73 -0.15 -5.29
N PRO A 249 12.21 0.31 -4.13
CA PRO A 249 12.75 -0.05 -2.81
C PRO A 249 12.76 -1.56 -2.48
N THR A 250 11.90 -2.35 -3.12
CA THR A 250 11.88 -3.81 -2.94
C THR A 250 13.02 -4.55 -3.63
N ILE A 251 13.76 -3.88 -4.53
CA ILE A 251 15.02 -4.39 -5.11
C ILE A 251 16.10 -4.46 -4.03
N GLN A 252 16.00 -3.61 -3.00
CA GLN A 252 16.92 -3.58 -1.85
C GLN A 252 18.38 -3.33 -2.24
N ASP A 253 18.60 -2.52 -3.29
CA ASP A 253 19.94 -2.11 -3.70
C ASP A 253 20.48 -1.02 -2.76
N PRO A 254 21.58 -1.27 -2.02
CA PRO A 254 22.18 -0.31 -1.08
C PRO A 254 22.72 0.96 -1.77
N VAL A 255 23.03 0.92 -3.07
CA VAL A 255 23.53 2.09 -3.82
C VAL A 255 22.47 3.20 -3.90
N HIS A 256 21.19 2.83 -3.89
CA HIS A 256 20.09 3.78 -3.95
C HIS A 256 19.73 4.39 -2.59
N VAL A 257 20.32 3.89 -1.49
CA VAL A 257 20.06 4.41 -0.16
C VAL A 257 20.77 5.76 0.01
N PRO A 258 20.05 6.85 0.31
CA PRO A 258 20.66 8.15 0.57
C PRO A 258 21.48 8.15 1.86
N VAL A 259 22.32 9.17 2.05
CA VAL A 259 23.12 9.33 3.29
C VAL A 259 22.21 9.59 4.49
N GLU A 260 21.19 10.44 4.28
CA GLU A 260 20.11 10.67 5.23
C GLU A 260 18.92 9.79 4.85
N PHE A 261 18.59 8.82 5.70
CA PHE A 261 17.48 7.90 5.47
C PHE A 261 16.71 7.63 6.77
N ASP A 262 15.42 7.37 6.61
CA ASP A 262 14.50 6.96 7.69
C ASP A 262 13.41 5.99 7.19
N ASP A 263 13.45 5.61 5.90
CA ASP A 263 12.49 4.67 5.35
C ASP A 263 12.83 3.24 5.83
N PRO A 264 11.84 2.47 6.34
CA PRO A 264 12.03 1.05 6.65
C PRO A 264 12.63 0.21 5.52
N TYR A 265 12.44 0.58 4.24
CA TYR A 265 13.06 -0.11 3.11
C TYR A 265 14.56 0.17 2.98
N ASP A 266 15.01 1.38 3.29
CA ASP A 266 16.43 1.75 3.29
C ASP A 266 17.18 0.95 4.37
N HIS A 267 16.60 0.87 5.57
CA HIS A 267 17.12 0.03 6.65
C HIS A 267 17.21 -1.44 6.25
N LYS A 268 16.22 -1.96 5.52
CA LYS A 268 16.21 -3.35 5.04
C LYS A 268 17.28 -3.59 3.97
N ALA A 269 17.45 -2.67 3.03
CA ALA A 269 18.47 -2.80 1.99
C ALA A 269 19.88 -2.91 2.59
N LEU A 270 20.21 -2.02 3.52
CA LEU A 270 21.51 -2.06 4.22
C LEU A 270 21.67 -3.33 5.09
N ALA A 271 20.61 -3.73 5.81
CA ALA A 271 20.66 -4.95 6.62
C ALA A 271 20.81 -6.20 5.76
N PHE A 272 20.14 -6.26 4.60
CA PHE A 272 20.24 -7.38 3.67
C PHE A 272 21.66 -7.51 3.12
N GLN A 273 22.27 -6.41 2.67
CA GLN A 273 23.68 -6.39 2.25
C GLN A 273 24.61 -6.88 3.36
N TYR A 274 24.47 -6.33 4.57
CA TYR A 274 25.29 -6.76 5.71
C TYR A 274 25.17 -8.26 5.98
N HIS A 275 23.94 -8.79 5.97
CA HIS A 275 23.71 -10.22 6.19
C HIS A 275 24.22 -11.09 5.04
N GLU A 276 24.08 -10.66 3.79
CA GLU A 276 24.61 -11.39 2.63
C GLU A 276 26.13 -11.54 2.71
N GLU A 277 26.84 -10.45 3.00
CA GLU A 277 28.30 -10.41 3.03
C GLU A 277 28.86 -11.16 4.24
N THR A 278 28.29 -10.93 5.44
CA THR A 278 28.70 -11.67 6.65
C THR A 278 28.36 -13.16 6.56
N TYR A 279 27.25 -13.52 5.93
CA TYR A 279 26.90 -14.92 5.71
C TYR A 279 27.83 -15.58 4.68
N THR A 280 28.29 -14.84 3.67
CA THR A 280 29.30 -15.33 2.71
C THR A 280 30.62 -15.63 3.42
N LEU A 281 31.10 -14.73 4.28
CA LEU A 281 32.28 -14.96 5.12
C LEU A 281 32.10 -16.17 6.04
N TRP A 282 30.92 -16.32 6.64
CA TRP A 282 30.59 -17.45 7.48
C TRP A 282 30.59 -18.78 6.72
N LEU A 283 30.11 -18.80 5.46
CA LEU A 283 30.20 -19.96 4.58
C LEU A 283 31.66 -20.33 4.24
N ASP A 284 32.55 -19.35 4.20
CA ASP A 284 34.01 -19.53 4.09
C ASP A 284 34.68 -19.88 5.44
N LEU A 285 33.89 -20.22 6.46
CA LEU A 285 34.33 -20.61 7.81
C LEU A 285 35.09 -19.49 8.55
N GLN A 286 34.85 -18.23 8.18
CA GLN A 286 35.35 -17.06 8.89
C GLN A 286 34.28 -16.56 9.86
N ASP A 287 34.70 -16.16 11.07
CA ASP A 287 33.81 -15.64 12.12
C ASP A 287 34.25 -14.24 12.59
N ASP A 288 34.96 -13.52 11.71
CA ASP A 288 35.33 -12.12 11.89
C ASP A 288 34.51 -11.26 10.94
N PHE A 289 33.65 -10.42 11.52
CA PHE A 289 32.77 -9.50 10.79
C PHE A 289 33.13 -8.03 11.07
N SER A 290 34.32 -7.77 11.62
CA SER A 290 34.73 -6.44 12.08
C SER A 290 34.66 -5.39 10.97
N GLU A 291 35.06 -5.74 9.74
CA GLU A 291 35.00 -4.85 8.58
C GLU A 291 33.57 -4.42 8.25
N TRP A 292 32.66 -5.38 8.09
CA TRP A 292 31.26 -5.09 7.78
C TRP A 292 30.52 -4.39 8.93
N ASN A 293 30.88 -4.70 10.18
CA ASN A 293 30.39 -3.96 11.35
C ASN A 293 30.81 -2.50 11.29
N GLN A 294 32.09 -2.23 10.99
CA GLN A 294 32.59 -0.86 10.86
C GLN A 294 31.90 -0.11 9.72
N ILE A 295 31.73 -0.72 8.54
CA ILE A 295 31.03 -0.11 7.40
C ILE A 295 29.59 0.27 7.79
N MET A 296 28.89 -0.62 8.50
CA MET A 296 27.52 -0.38 8.96
C MET A 296 27.48 0.74 10.02
N ASP A 297 28.38 0.71 10.99
CA ASP A 297 28.48 1.72 12.04
C ASP A 297 28.76 3.10 11.46
N GLU A 298 29.73 3.23 10.54
CA GLU A 298 30.03 4.48 9.85
C GLU A 298 28.83 5.01 9.06
N ARG A 299 28.05 4.10 8.45
CA ARG A 299 26.84 4.49 7.70
C ARG A 299 25.76 5.06 8.62
N TYR A 300 25.50 4.42 9.75
CA TYR A 300 24.52 4.90 10.73
C TYR A 300 25.01 6.11 11.50
N GLN A 301 26.32 6.23 11.73
CA GLN A 301 26.91 7.41 12.34
C GLN A 301 26.69 8.64 11.47
N LYS A 302 26.98 8.57 10.16
CA LYS A 302 26.70 9.66 9.21
C LYS A 302 25.23 10.08 9.19
N ARG A 303 24.31 9.10 9.22
CA ARG A 303 22.87 9.38 9.34
C ARG A 303 22.53 10.09 10.65
N ASN A 304 23.16 9.68 11.76
CA ASN A 304 22.90 10.24 13.09
C ASN A 304 23.56 11.61 13.31
N GLU A 305 24.59 12.00 12.56
CA GLU A 305 25.26 13.31 12.71
C GLU A 305 24.28 14.49 12.63
N LYS A 306 23.36 14.46 11.66
CA LYS A 306 22.33 15.49 11.52
C LYS A 306 21.33 15.48 12.67
N VAL A 307 20.87 14.29 13.06
CA VAL A 307 19.94 14.11 14.19
C VAL A 307 20.59 14.62 15.48
N GLN A 308 21.90 14.37 15.65
CA GLN A 308 22.66 14.85 16.79
C GLN A 308 22.79 16.37 16.77
N ALA A 309 23.11 16.97 15.62
CA ALA A 309 23.18 18.43 15.50
C ALA A 309 21.83 19.11 15.81
N GLU A 310 20.71 18.55 15.32
CA GLU A 310 19.37 19.04 15.63
C GLU A 310 19.03 18.88 17.11
N LEU A 311 19.37 17.73 17.71
CA LEU A 311 19.18 17.48 19.14
C LEU A 311 19.93 18.50 20.00
N ASP A 312 21.18 18.80 19.65
CA ASP A 312 22.02 19.76 20.37
C ASP A 312 21.42 21.18 20.28
N GLU A 313 20.98 21.60 19.09
CA GLU A 313 20.33 22.90 18.89
C GLU A 313 19.04 23.03 19.70
N GLN A 314 18.18 21.99 19.70
CA GLN A 314 16.94 21.98 20.47
C GLN A 314 17.21 21.97 21.97
N THR A 315 18.24 21.26 22.41
CA THR A 315 18.66 21.21 23.81
C THR A 315 19.14 22.58 24.28
N GLU A 316 19.91 23.30 23.46
CA GLU A 316 20.31 24.67 23.77
C GLU A 316 19.12 25.62 23.86
N LYS A 317 18.20 25.57 22.88
CA LYS A 317 16.97 26.39 22.89
C LYS A 317 16.15 26.13 24.16
N LEU A 318 15.95 24.87 24.50
CA LEU A 318 15.23 24.45 25.69
C LEU A 318 15.91 24.96 26.97
N ASN A 319 17.24 24.90 27.05
CA ASN A 319 17.99 25.44 28.18
C ASN A 319 17.88 26.97 28.30
N ARG A 320 17.95 27.71 27.18
CA ARG A 320 17.75 29.16 27.14
C ARG A 320 16.34 29.54 27.62
N THR A 321 15.31 28.90 27.07
CA THR A 321 13.92 29.15 27.47
C THR A 321 13.67 28.76 28.93
N LYS A 322 14.27 27.67 29.43
CA LYS A 322 14.19 27.31 30.86
C LYS A 322 14.85 28.37 31.75
N ALA A 323 16.01 28.91 31.35
CA ALA A 323 16.68 29.97 32.09
C ALA A 323 15.85 31.27 32.12
N GLU A 324 15.29 31.67 30.97
CA GLU A 324 14.37 32.82 30.88
C GLU A 324 13.12 32.61 31.73
N TYR A 325 12.51 31.42 31.66
CA TYR A 325 11.35 31.07 32.47
C TYR A 325 11.67 31.14 33.96
N SER A 326 12.82 30.62 34.39
CA SER A 326 13.27 30.70 35.79
C SER A 326 13.48 32.15 36.23
N LYS A 327 14.09 32.99 35.37
CA LYS A 327 14.29 34.42 35.64
C LYS A 327 12.94 35.15 35.76
N LEU A 328 12.02 34.95 34.82
CA LEU A 328 10.66 35.50 34.86
C LEU A 328 9.91 35.06 36.13
N LYS A 329 9.98 33.76 36.47
CA LYS A 329 9.39 33.22 37.70
C LYS A 329 9.98 33.86 38.95
N SER A 330 11.29 34.12 38.98
CA SER A 330 11.96 34.83 40.08
C SER A 330 11.66 36.33 40.11
N SER A 331 11.22 36.93 38.99
CA SER A 331 10.77 38.33 38.92
C SER A 331 9.29 38.52 39.30
N ALA A 332 8.47 37.47 39.24
CA ALA A 332 7.09 37.48 39.72
C ALA A 332 6.92 38.00 41.18
N PRO A 333 7.78 37.69 42.17
CA PRO A 333 7.69 38.30 43.50
C PRO A 333 7.86 39.83 43.47
N MET A 334 8.65 40.39 42.55
CA MET A 334 8.76 41.85 42.40
C MET A 334 7.43 42.49 42.01
N VAL A 335 6.60 41.80 41.21
CA VAL A 335 5.27 42.29 40.82
C VAL A 335 4.30 42.27 42.00
N VAL A 336 4.39 41.25 42.87
CA VAL A 336 3.57 41.17 44.10
C VAL A 336 3.96 42.30 45.06
N ASP A 337 5.26 42.52 45.25
CA ASP A 337 5.76 43.61 46.09
C ASP A 337 5.38 44.99 45.54
N LEU A 338 5.47 45.19 44.22
CA LEU A 338 5.03 46.42 43.56
C LEU A 338 3.52 46.64 43.71
N LYS A 339 2.70 45.59 43.60
CA LYS A 339 1.25 45.68 43.87
C LYS A 339 0.98 46.11 45.31
N LYS A 340 1.64 45.48 46.28
CA LYS A 340 1.51 45.83 47.70
C LYS A 340 1.95 47.27 47.97
N ARG A 341 3.05 47.72 47.33
CA ARG A 341 3.53 49.11 47.44
C ARG A 341 2.55 50.10 46.82
N ASN A 342 1.96 49.77 45.67
CA ASN A 342 0.95 50.59 45.01
C ASN A 342 -0.30 50.74 45.90
N GLU A 343 -0.81 49.64 46.45
CA GLU A 343 -1.94 49.65 47.40
C GLU A 343 -1.63 50.51 48.64
N GLN A 344 -0.41 50.44 49.17
CA GLN A 344 0.01 51.27 50.30
C GLN A 344 0.02 52.76 49.92
N LEU A 345 0.60 53.11 48.77
CA LEU A 345 0.62 54.48 48.27
C LEU A 345 -0.78 55.03 48.00
N GLN A 346 -1.70 54.20 47.49
CA GLN A 346 -3.10 54.59 47.30
C GLN A 346 -3.77 54.96 48.64
N LYS A 347 -3.60 54.11 49.67
CA LYS A 347 -4.11 54.38 51.02
C LYS A 347 -3.53 55.66 51.61
N ASP A 348 -2.24 55.90 51.40
CA ASP A 348 -1.58 57.09 51.94
C ASP A 348 -2.00 58.36 51.16
N CYS A 349 -2.20 58.28 49.84
CA CYS A 349 -2.83 59.34 49.05
C CYS A 349 -4.25 59.68 49.54
N GLU A 350 -5.08 58.68 49.84
CA GLU A 350 -6.42 58.92 50.39
C GLU A 350 -6.38 59.60 51.75
N LYS A 351 -5.48 59.18 52.65
CA LYS A 351 -5.29 59.84 53.95
C LYS A 351 -4.84 61.29 53.77
N LEU A 352 -3.87 61.55 52.91
CA LEU A 352 -3.37 62.90 52.65
C LEU A 352 -4.46 63.79 52.05
N LYS A 353 -5.28 63.29 51.13
CA LYS A 353 -6.46 64.00 50.61
C LYS A 353 -7.43 64.38 51.74
N LYS A 354 -7.79 63.43 52.61
CA LYS A 354 -8.66 63.70 53.77
C LYS A 354 -8.05 64.73 54.73
N ILE A 355 -6.74 64.71 54.92
CA ILE A 355 -6.03 65.70 55.73
C ILE A 355 -6.12 67.08 55.06
N LEU A 356 -5.87 67.16 53.75
CA LEU A 356 -5.99 68.38 52.96
C LEU A 356 -7.40 68.98 53.07
N GLU A 357 -8.44 68.17 52.84
CA GLU A 357 -9.85 68.58 53.00
C GLU A 357 -10.14 69.13 54.41
N ARG A 358 -9.60 68.52 55.47
CA ARG A 358 -9.76 69.04 56.84
C ARG A 358 -9.08 70.39 57.03
N TYR A 359 -7.87 70.56 56.51
CA TYR A 359 -7.14 71.82 56.62
C TYR A 359 -7.77 72.92 55.77
N GLU A 360 -8.26 72.60 54.57
CA GLU A 360 -9.04 73.51 53.73
C GLU A 360 -10.34 73.92 54.43
N GLY A 361 -11.11 72.97 54.97
CA GLY A 361 -12.32 73.30 55.73
C GLY A 361 -12.03 74.14 56.99
N ARG A 362 -10.89 73.94 57.66
CA ARG A 362 -10.47 74.79 58.79
C ARG A 362 -10.06 76.18 58.31
N ARG A 363 -9.33 76.28 57.20
CA ARG A 363 -8.97 77.55 56.58
C ARG A 363 -10.22 78.33 56.20
N ASP A 364 -11.20 77.70 55.57
CA ASP A 364 -12.42 78.35 55.12
C ASP A 364 -13.25 78.86 56.31
N LYS A 365 -13.38 78.07 57.40
CA LYS A 365 -13.99 78.53 58.66
C LYS A 365 -13.27 79.73 59.27
N LEU A 366 -11.95 79.74 59.27
CA LEU A 366 -11.17 80.88 59.76
C LEU A 366 -11.38 82.11 58.87
N ILE A 367 -11.47 81.93 57.55
CA ILE A 367 -11.78 83.01 56.61
C ILE A 367 -13.18 83.57 56.88
N GLU A 368 -14.19 82.71 57.07
CA GLU A 368 -15.55 83.10 57.43
C GLU A 368 -15.59 83.84 58.77
N GLN A 369 -14.87 83.35 59.79
CA GLN A 369 -14.78 84.01 61.08
C GLN A 369 -14.10 85.38 60.99
N ILE A 370 -12.99 85.49 60.26
CA ILE A 370 -12.33 86.78 60.00
C ILE A 370 -13.28 87.72 59.25
N ALA A 371 -14.05 87.23 58.28
CA ALA A 371 -15.03 88.02 57.55
C ALA A 371 -16.18 88.48 58.45
N PHE A 372 -16.68 87.62 59.34
CA PHE A 372 -17.69 87.94 60.34
C PHE A 372 -17.21 88.99 61.35
N GLU A 373 -16.02 88.79 61.93
CA GLU A 373 -15.41 89.75 62.86
C GLU A 373 -15.13 91.10 62.17
N LYS A 374 -14.67 91.11 60.91
CA LYS A 374 -14.54 92.34 60.11
C LYS A 374 -15.89 93.03 59.89
N ALA A 375 -16.97 92.28 59.65
CA ALA A 375 -18.31 92.84 59.45
C ALA A 375 -18.90 93.41 60.76
N GLU A 376 -18.65 92.76 61.91
CA GLU A 376 -19.01 93.25 63.25
C GLU A 376 -18.24 94.53 63.61
N LEU A 377 -16.92 94.58 63.37
CA LEU A 377 -16.12 95.81 63.54
C LEU A 377 -16.65 96.97 62.68
N ASN A 378 -17.12 96.68 61.47
CA ASN A 378 -17.69 97.70 60.57
C ASN A 378 -19.10 98.18 61.01
N LYS A 379 -19.84 97.38 61.79
CA LYS A 379 -21.11 97.78 62.42
C LYS A 379 -20.89 98.54 63.72
N GLY A 380 -19.91 98.13 64.53
CA GLY A 380 -19.49 98.84 65.74
C GLY A 380 -18.88 100.21 65.46
N GLY A 381 -18.16 100.36 64.33
CA GLY A 381 -17.63 101.65 63.86
C GLY A 381 -18.68 102.61 63.25
N LYS A 382 -19.97 102.24 63.21
CA LYS A 382 -21.07 103.13 62.79
C LYS A 382 -21.91 103.68 63.96
N LEU A 383 -21.51 103.40 65.21
CA LEU A 383 -22.18 103.88 66.44
C LEU A 383 -21.33 104.88 67.26
N THR A 384 -20.30 105.42 66.64
CA THR A 384 -19.53 106.60 67.09
C THR A 384 -19.35 107.52 65.91
#